data_AF-A0A6J2Y4V9-F1
#
_entry.id   AF-A0A6J2Y4V9-F1
#
_cell.length_a   1.000
_cell.length_b   1.000
_cell.length_c   1.000
_cell.angle_alpha   90.00
_cell.angle_beta   90.00
_cell.angle_gamma   90.00
#
_symmetry.space_group_name_H-M   'P 1'
#
loop_
_entity.id
_entity.type
_entity.pdbx_description
1 polymer ?
#
loop_
_entity_poly.entity_id
_entity_poly.type
_entity_poly.pdbx_seq_one_letter_code
_entity_poly.pdbx_strand_id
1 'polypeptide(L)'
;MLQKVNLPIIENILSSDEFVNASEKIKYLKEKCAIDDAHIEYIAEITTGQSQNEKWFLLRKHRLPASNFGTILAACQRNRFPDSLFKTLTGSYSPEGVKAIQWGKTHEQSGIDFLKSDLNKDIRPTGLWLSNTGILGASPDGLIDNDTIVEIKYPRKPFFNKKKTKYIVYLDFARSNKGDNGL
;
A
#
# COMPACT_ATOMS: atom_id res chain seq x y z
N MET A 1 12.16 24.44 -8.28
CA MET A 1 12.94 24.23 -7.04
C MET A 1 12.02 23.48 -6.10
N LEU A 2 12.08 22.14 -6.06
CA LEU A 2 11.27 21.37 -5.13
C LEU A 2 11.74 21.75 -3.72
N GLN A 3 10.89 22.43 -2.95
CA GLN A 3 11.12 22.59 -1.51
C GLN A 3 11.42 21.19 -0.94
N LYS A 4 12.33 21.10 0.03
CA LYS A 4 12.59 19.87 0.78
C LYS A 4 11.25 19.42 1.40
N VAL A 5 10.53 18.54 0.69
CA VAL A 5 9.26 18.01 1.15
C VAL A 5 9.57 17.15 2.36
N ASN A 6 9.17 17.61 3.54
CA ASN A 6 9.40 16.88 4.78
C ASN A 6 8.35 15.76 4.91
N LEU A 7 8.64 14.60 4.34
CA LEU A 7 7.77 13.44 4.42
C LEU A 7 7.86 12.81 5.82
N PRO A 8 6.73 12.44 6.46
CA PRO A 8 6.76 11.90 7.81
C PRO A 8 7.38 10.50 7.83
N ILE A 9 8.64 10.41 8.23
CA ILE A 9 9.30 9.14 8.55
C ILE A 9 8.85 8.74 9.95
N ILE A 10 7.97 7.74 10.05
CA ILE A 10 7.37 7.33 11.33
C ILE A 10 8.43 6.85 12.32
N GLU A 11 9.51 6.22 11.86
CA GLU A 11 10.62 5.83 12.72
C GLU A 11 11.19 7.04 13.50
N ASN A 12 11.46 8.15 12.81
CA ASN A 12 11.96 9.36 13.44
C ASN A 12 10.96 9.94 14.44
N ILE A 13 9.66 9.87 14.15
CA ILE A 13 8.60 10.32 15.05
C ILE A 13 8.58 9.43 16.31
N LEU A 14 8.63 8.11 16.14
CA LEU A 14 8.60 7.15 17.25
C LEU A 14 9.85 7.22 18.13
N SER A 15 10.99 7.63 17.57
CA SER A 15 12.26 7.82 18.29
C SER A 15 12.44 9.22 18.87
N SER A 16 11.51 10.15 18.61
CA SER A 16 11.61 11.52 19.11
C SER A 16 11.33 11.61 20.62
N ASP A 17 12.07 12.48 21.32
CA ASP A 17 11.85 12.73 22.75
C ASP A 17 10.43 13.23 23.01
N GLU A 18 9.88 14.01 22.09
CA GLU A 18 8.51 14.51 22.15
C GLU A 18 7.49 13.38 22.15
N PHE A 19 7.66 12.36 21.31
CA PHE A 19 6.76 11.20 21.31
C PHE A 19 6.93 10.35 22.57
N VAL A 20 8.18 10.12 22.99
CA VAL A 20 8.48 9.31 24.18
C VAL A 20 7.81 9.89 25.42
N ASN A 21 7.87 11.23 25.56
CA ASN A 21 7.35 11.98 26.69
C ASN A 21 5.90 12.48 26.51
N ALA A 22 5.27 12.26 25.35
CA ALA A 22 3.89 12.65 25.12
C ALA A 22 2.93 11.90 26.06
N SER A 23 2.07 12.64 26.77
CA SER A 23 0.97 12.08 27.56
C SER A 23 -0.07 11.39 26.68
N GLU A 24 -0.39 12.00 25.54
CA GLU A 24 -1.39 11.51 24.58
C GLU A 24 -0.72 10.98 23.30
N LYS A 25 -0.03 9.84 23.39
CA LYS A 25 0.79 9.27 22.30
C LYS A 25 0.02 9.06 20.98
N ILE A 26 -1.23 8.61 21.07
CA ILE A 26 -2.07 8.37 19.88
C ILE A 26 -2.38 9.68 19.16
N LYS A 27 -2.75 10.73 19.93
CA LYS A 27 -3.02 12.05 19.38
C LYS A 27 -1.78 12.63 18.72
N TYR A 28 -0.63 12.55 19.39
CA TYR A 28 0.65 13.00 18.86
C TYR A 28 0.99 12.32 17.53
N LEU A 29 0.83 10.99 17.43
CA LEU A 29 1.07 10.26 16.18
C LEU A 29 0.13 10.70 15.06
N LYS A 30 -1.17 10.84 15.34
CA LYS A 30 -2.14 11.29 14.32
C LYS A 30 -1.78 12.66 13.77
N GLU A 31 -1.37 13.59 14.64
CA GLU A 31 -1.00 14.94 14.25
C GLU A 31 0.32 14.98 13.46
N LYS A 32 1.34 14.24 13.89
CA LYS A 32 2.67 14.25 13.24
C LYS A 32 2.74 13.41 11.97
N CYS A 33 1.90 12.41 11.83
CA CYS A 33 1.83 11.57 10.64
C CYS A 33 0.86 12.13 9.58
N ALA A 34 -0.03 13.06 9.94
CA ALA A 34 -1.01 13.61 9.03
C ALA A 34 -0.35 14.15 7.75
N ILE A 35 -1.00 13.90 6.62
CA ILE A 35 -0.47 14.21 5.29
C ILE A 35 -1.63 14.63 4.39
N ASP A 36 -1.39 15.64 3.55
CA ASP A 36 -2.38 16.14 2.59
C ASP A 36 -2.32 15.37 1.26
N ASP A 37 -3.33 15.59 0.42
CA ASP A 37 -3.51 14.87 -0.85
C ASP A 37 -2.36 15.14 -1.84
N ALA A 38 -1.83 16.37 -1.88
CA ALA A 38 -0.70 16.70 -2.76
C ALA A 38 0.57 15.93 -2.37
N HIS A 39 0.82 15.78 -1.07
CA HIS A 39 1.91 14.96 -0.57
C HIS A 39 1.66 13.46 -0.78
N ILE A 40 0.41 12.99 -0.68
CA ILE A 40 0.05 11.60 -0.99
C ILE A 40 0.36 11.28 -2.46
N GLU A 41 -0.07 12.14 -3.38
CA GLU A 41 0.21 12.01 -4.82
C GLU A 41 1.72 12.01 -5.10
N TYR A 42 2.45 12.95 -4.48
CA TYR A 42 3.91 13.00 -4.59
C TYR A 42 4.59 11.73 -4.07
N ILE A 43 4.15 11.18 -2.92
CA ILE A 43 4.67 9.89 -2.42
C ILE A 43 4.39 8.79 -3.43
N ALA A 44 3.17 8.68 -3.95
CA ALA A 44 2.81 7.65 -4.92
C ALA A 44 3.69 7.73 -6.17
N GLU A 45 3.99 8.93 -6.66
CA GLU A 45 4.88 9.16 -7.79
C GLU A 45 6.32 8.72 -7.47
N ILE A 46 6.95 9.29 -6.44
CA ILE A 46 8.38 9.04 -6.15
C ILE A 46 8.67 7.61 -5.67
N THR A 47 7.64 6.87 -5.28
CA THR A 47 7.73 5.46 -4.85
C THR A 47 7.24 4.48 -5.91
N THR A 48 6.97 4.95 -7.13
CA THR A 48 6.67 4.09 -8.30
C THR A 48 7.78 3.06 -8.51
N GLY A 49 7.41 1.86 -8.94
CA GLY A 49 8.31 0.69 -9.02
C GLY A 49 8.37 -0.12 -7.71
N GLN A 50 7.79 0.38 -6.63
CA GLN A 50 7.51 -0.33 -5.38
C GLN A 50 8.72 -1.11 -4.85
N SER A 51 8.72 -2.44 -4.94
CA SER A 51 9.81 -3.29 -4.45
C SER A 51 11.15 -3.09 -5.15
N GLN A 52 11.17 -2.37 -6.28
CA GLN A 52 12.38 -1.94 -7.00
C GLN A 52 12.79 -0.49 -6.66
N ASN A 53 12.13 0.15 -5.69
CA ASN A 53 12.35 1.54 -5.32
C ASN A 53 12.63 1.66 -3.81
N GLU A 54 13.83 2.08 -3.44
CA GLU A 54 14.26 2.19 -2.03
C GLU A 54 13.41 3.16 -1.21
N LYS A 55 12.92 4.25 -1.82
CA LYS A 55 12.05 5.22 -1.14
C LYS A 55 10.73 4.58 -0.72
N TRP A 56 10.26 3.60 -1.49
CA TRP A 56 9.05 2.86 -1.13
C TRP A 56 9.24 2.09 0.17
N PHE A 57 10.38 1.41 0.36
CA PHE A 57 10.67 0.71 1.61
C PHE A 57 10.78 1.69 2.79
N LEU A 58 11.51 2.79 2.61
CA LEU A 58 11.69 3.82 3.64
C LEU A 58 10.35 4.40 4.10
N LEU A 59 9.50 4.81 3.15
CA LEU A 59 8.23 5.47 3.46
C LEU A 59 7.15 4.48 3.93
N ARG A 60 7.22 3.21 3.51
CA ARG A 60 6.30 2.15 3.96
C ARG A 60 6.62 1.61 5.36
N LYS A 61 7.87 1.73 5.83
CA LYS A 61 8.31 1.26 7.15
C LYS A 61 7.49 1.90 8.27
N HIS A 62 7.18 1.13 9.32
CA HIS A 62 6.39 1.53 10.49
C HIS A 62 4.94 1.99 10.20
N ARG A 63 4.44 1.77 8.97
CA ARG A 63 3.03 1.96 8.61
C ARG A 63 2.25 0.67 8.67
N LEU A 64 0.93 0.77 8.53
CA LEU A 64 0.01 -0.36 8.43
C LEU A 64 -0.40 -0.54 6.95
N PRO A 65 0.36 -1.33 6.16
CA PRO A 65 0.04 -1.53 4.74
C PRO A 65 -1.13 -2.50 4.55
N ALA A 66 -1.94 -2.27 3.52
CA ALA A 66 -3.09 -3.08 3.15
C ALA A 66 -2.76 -4.59 3.02
N SER A 67 -1.60 -4.94 2.47
CA SER A 67 -1.16 -6.33 2.32
C SER A 67 -1.00 -7.08 3.66
N ASN A 68 -0.86 -6.36 4.78
CA ASN A 68 -0.70 -6.94 6.12
C ASN A 68 -1.97 -6.78 6.96
N PHE A 69 -3.02 -6.13 6.43
CA PHE A 69 -4.17 -5.71 7.22
C PHE A 69 -4.96 -6.90 7.79
N GLY A 70 -5.05 -8.01 7.05
CA GLY A 70 -5.64 -9.25 7.57
C GLY A 70 -4.92 -9.78 8.84
N THR A 71 -3.59 -9.75 8.85
CA THR A 71 -2.79 -10.15 10.01
C THR A 71 -2.93 -9.14 11.16
N ILE A 72 -2.96 -7.84 10.85
CA ILE A 72 -3.14 -6.77 11.84
C ILE A 72 -4.49 -6.91 12.53
N LEU A 73 -5.59 -7.05 11.77
CA LEU A 73 -6.94 -7.23 12.31
C LEU A 73 -7.03 -8.49 13.17
N ALA A 74 -6.42 -9.59 12.74
CA ALA A 74 -6.40 -10.82 13.52
C ALA A 74 -5.59 -10.68 14.83
N ALA A 75 -4.52 -9.89 14.84
CA ALA A 75 -3.75 -9.56 16.04
C ALA A 75 -4.57 -8.71 17.02
N CYS A 76 -5.25 -7.67 16.51
CA CYS A 76 -6.17 -6.84 17.30
C CYS A 76 -7.31 -7.67 17.91
N GLN A 77 -7.96 -8.51 17.10
CA GLN A 77 -9.07 -9.36 17.55
C GLN A 77 -8.64 -10.32 18.69
N ARG A 78 -7.43 -10.86 18.61
CA ARG A 78 -6.89 -11.79 19.62
C ARG A 78 -6.19 -11.09 20.77
N ASN A 79 -6.06 -9.77 20.72
CA ASN A 79 -5.22 -8.96 21.60
C ASN A 79 -3.81 -9.56 21.77
N ARG A 80 -3.19 -9.98 20.66
CA ARG A 80 -1.87 -10.62 20.64
C ARG A 80 -1.05 -10.12 19.46
N PHE A 81 0.06 -9.46 19.75
CA PHE A 81 0.93 -8.82 18.76
C PHE A 81 2.28 -9.55 18.68
N PRO A 82 2.42 -10.55 17.80
CA PRO A 82 3.64 -11.35 17.72
C PRO A 82 4.80 -10.56 17.09
N ASP A 83 6.03 -10.87 17.47
CA ASP A 83 7.25 -10.25 16.91
C ASP A 83 7.33 -10.36 15.38
N SER A 84 6.78 -11.43 14.79
CA SER A 84 6.73 -11.60 13.34
C SER A 84 5.93 -10.51 12.63
N LEU A 85 4.86 -10.01 13.25
CA LEU A 85 4.09 -8.88 12.74
C LEU A 85 4.96 -7.62 12.75
N PHE A 86 5.62 -7.33 13.87
CA PHE A 86 6.50 -6.17 13.97
C PHE A 86 7.67 -6.24 13.00
N LYS A 87 8.35 -7.38 12.88
CA LYS A 87 9.43 -7.60 11.88
C LYS A 87 8.96 -7.29 10.45
N THR A 88 7.71 -7.59 10.13
CA THR A 88 7.13 -7.27 8.82
C THR A 88 6.86 -5.78 8.68
N LEU A 89 6.28 -5.13 9.71
CA LEU A 89 5.98 -3.69 9.69
C LEU A 89 7.24 -2.81 9.73
N THR A 90 8.32 -3.27 10.36
CA THR A 90 9.62 -2.57 10.43
C THR A 90 10.52 -2.89 9.24
N GLY A 91 10.05 -3.64 8.24
CA GLY A 91 10.84 -3.97 7.04
C GLY A 91 12.00 -4.95 7.29
N SER A 92 12.03 -5.61 8.45
CA SER A 92 13.06 -6.59 8.81
C SER A 92 12.77 -8.01 8.30
N TYR A 93 11.64 -8.19 7.61
CA TYR A 93 11.23 -9.46 7.00
C TYR A 93 11.48 -9.44 5.50
N SER A 94 12.22 -10.44 5.00
CA SER A 94 12.35 -10.71 3.56
C SER A 94 11.40 -11.84 3.13
N PRO A 95 10.53 -11.60 2.14
CA PRO A 95 9.70 -12.63 1.53
C PRO A 95 10.42 -13.41 0.41
N GLU A 96 11.72 -13.16 0.14
CA GLU A 96 12.44 -13.72 -1.02
C GLU A 96 12.44 -15.25 -1.06
N GLY A 97 12.31 -15.94 0.08
CA GLY A 97 12.23 -17.41 0.12
C GLY A 97 10.84 -18.00 -0.11
N VAL A 98 9.78 -17.18 -0.15
CA VAL A 98 8.41 -17.68 -0.22
C VAL A 98 8.00 -17.88 -1.67
N LYS A 99 8.03 -19.15 -2.12
CA LYS A 99 7.70 -19.53 -3.51
C LYS A 99 6.38 -18.91 -4.00
N ALA A 100 5.35 -18.87 -3.16
CA ALA A 100 4.04 -18.32 -3.52
C ALA A 100 4.10 -16.81 -3.83
N ILE A 101 4.89 -16.05 -3.07
CA ILE A 101 5.11 -14.62 -3.29
C ILE A 101 5.92 -14.40 -4.57
N GLN A 102 7.00 -15.17 -4.76
CA GLN A 102 7.78 -15.12 -6.00
C GLN A 102 6.90 -15.39 -7.23
N TRP A 103 6.03 -16.41 -7.15
CA TRP A 103 5.11 -16.77 -8.22
C TRP A 103 4.13 -15.65 -8.55
N GLY A 104 3.58 -14.96 -7.55
CA GLY A 104 2.73 -13.78 -7.79
C GLY A 104 3.51 -12.69 -8.53
N LYS A 105 4.68 -12.30 -8.00
CA LYS A 105 5.54 -11.26 -8.57
C LYS A 105 5.92 -11.52 -10.03
N THR A 106 6.27 -12.76 -10.38
CA THR A 106 6.68 -13.08 -11.75
C THR A 106 5.53 -13.08 -12.77
N HIS A 107 4.28 -13.20 -12.32
CA HIS A 107 3.10 -13.25 -13.20
C HIS A 107 2.26 -11.97 -13.19
N GLU A 108 2.56 -11.04 -12.27
CA GLU A 108 1.86 -9.76 -12.13
C GLU A 108 1.84 -8.98 -13.45
N GLN A 109 3.00 -8.81 -14.10
CA GLN A 109 3.10 -8.10 -15.37
C GLN A 109 2.25 -8.73 -16.47
N SER A 110 2.24 -10.07 -16.57
CA SER A 110 1.40 -10.76 -17.56
C SER A 110 -0.09 -10.57 -17.29
N GLY A 111 -0.50 -10.42 -16.02
CA GLY A 111 -1.87 -10.08 -15.65
C GLY A 111 -2.24 -8.64 -16.00
N ILE A 112 -1.32 -7.70 -15.78
CA ILE A 112 -1.46 -6.30 -16.22
C ILE A 112 -1.62 -6.24 -17.74
N ASP A 113 -0.73 -6.89 -18.50
CA ASP A 113 -0.77 -6.88 -19.98
C ASP A 113 -2.06 -7.50 -20.52
N PHE A 114 -2.52 -8.59 -19.89
CA PHE A 114 -3.80 -9.20 -20.22
C PHE A 114 -4.96 -8.22 -20.00
N LEU A 115 -4.99 -7.55 -18.84
CA LEU A 115 -6.05 -6.60 -18.50
C LEU A 115 -6.04 -5.35 -19.39
N LYS A 116 -4.85 -4.84 -19.75
CA LYS A 116 -4.70 -3.73 -20.71
C LYS A 116 -5.35 -4.06 -22.04
N SER A 117 -5.09 -5.27 -22.55
CA SER A 117 -5.63 -5.77 -23.81
C SER A 117 -7.14 -6.00 -23.76
N ASP A 118 -7.62 -6.64 -22.69
CA ASP A 118 -9.04 -6.97 -22.50
C ASP A 118 -9.93 -5.73 -22.36
N LEU A 119 -9.47 -4.73 -21.62
CA LEU A 119 -10.20 -3.46 -21.41
C LEU A 119 -9.94 -2.42 -22.50
N ASN A 120 -8.93 -2.63 -23.35
CA ASN A 120 -8.40 -1.62 -24.26
C ASN A 120 -8.11 -0.29 -23.54
N LYS A 121 -7.49 -0.37 -22.36
CA LYS A 121 -7.11 0.76 -21.52
C LYS A 121 -5.67 0.62 -21.07
N ASP A 122 -4.99 1.75 -20.90
CA ASP A 122 -3.68 1.73 -20.26
C ASP A 122 -3.83 1.55 -18.74
N ILE A 123 -2.87 0.85 -18.16
CA ILE A 123 -2.71 0.68 -16.71
C ILE A 123 -1.39 1.32 -16.35
N ARG A 124 -1.46 2.43 -15.62
CA ARG A 124 -0.30 3.20 -15.19
C ARG A 124 0.32 2.57 -13.95
N PRO A 125 1.65 2.38 -13.91
CA PRO A 125 2.32 1.95 -12.69
C PRO A 125 2.19 3.04 -11.62
N THR A 126 2.24 2.62 -10.35
CA THR A 126 2.10 3.51 -9.20
C THR A 126 2.97 3.04 -8.03
N GLY A 127 3.13 3.90 -7.02
CA GLY A 127 3.80 3.60 -5.77
C GLY A 127 2.86 3.43 -4.57
N LEU A 128 3.34 3.91 -3.42
CA LEU A 128 2.67 3.90 -2.13
C LEU A 128 1.66 5.04 -2.03
N TRP A 129 0.41 4.69 -1.83
CA TRP A 129 -0.66 5.62 -1.45
C TRP A 129 -0.87 5.56 0.05
N LEU A 130 -1.00 6.71 0.70
CA LEU A 130 -1.29 6.82 2.12
C LEU A 130 -2.70 7.35 2.34
N SER A 131 -3.34 6.98 3.44
CA SER A 131 -4.48 7.74 3.95
C SER A 131 -4.02 9.09 4.51
N ASN A 132 -4.92 10.05 4.67
CA ASN A 132 -4.61 11.37 5.26
C ASN A 132 -4.06 11.29 6.70
N THR A 133 -4.25 10.17 7.40
CA THR A 133 -3.60 9.94 8.72
C THR A 133 -2.09 9.68 8.60
N GLY A 134 -1.61 9.35 7.40
CA GLY A 134 -0.26 8.91 7.09
C GLY A 134 0.14 7.55 7.69
N ILE A 135 -0.72 6.90 8.48
CA ILE A 135 -0.43 5.63 9.16
C ILE A 135 -0.82 4.43 8.30
N LEU A 136 -1.97 4.51 7.61
CA LEU A 136 -2.43 3.48 6.68
C LEU A 136 -1.87 3.73 5.29
N GLY A 137 -1.56 2.66 4.55
CA GLY A 137 -1.16 2.78 3.15
C GLY A 137 -1.42 1.53 2.32
N ALA A 138 -1.38 1.69 1.01
CA ALA A 138 -1.54 0.63 0.03
C ALA A 138 -0.61 0.88 -1.17
N SER A 139 -0.33 -0.16 -1.95
CA SER A 139 0.44 -0.03 -3.20
C SER A 139 -0.26 -0.88 -4.24
N PRO A 140 -1.22 -0.30 -4.98
CA PRO A 140 -1.92 -1.02 -6.02
C PRO A 140 -0.98 -1.50 -7.13
N ASP A 141 -1.38 -2.55 -7.84
CA ASP A 141 -0.62 -3.08 -8.98
C ASP A 141 -0.70 -2.12 -10.19
N GLY A 142 -1.73 -1.27 -10.25
CA GLY A 142 -1.81 -0.19 -11.22
C GLY A 142 -3.03 0.70 -11.06
N LEU A 143 -3.07 1.76 -11.89
CA LEU A 143 -4.17 2.71 -11.96
C LEU A 143 -4.71 2.80 -13.38
N ILE A 144 -6.03 2.83 -13.52
CA ILE A 144 -6.72 3.12 -14.77
C ILE A 144 -7.43 4.46 -14.61
N ASP A 145 -7.26 5.34 -15.59
CA ASP A 145 -7.83 6.69 -15.56
C ASP A 145 -7.52 7.41 -14.23
N ASN A 146 -8.53 8.00 -13.58
CA ASN A 146 -8.39 8.75 -12.32
C ASN A 146 -9.14 8.13 -11.13
N ASP A 147 -9.94 7.11 -11.36
CA ASP A 147 -10.89 6.59 -10.36
C ASP A 147 -10.79 5.08 -10.16
N THR A 148 -9.94 4.38 -10.91
CA THR A 148 -9.93 2.92 -10.91
C THR A 148 -8.57 2.39 -10.45
N ILE A 149 -8.62 1.58 -9.40
CA ILE A 149 -7.46 0.89 -8.84
C ILE A 149 -7.44 -0.56 -9.32
N VAL A 150 -6.26 -1.06 -9.70
CA VAL A 150 -6.05 -2.44 -10.16
C VAL A 150 -5.30 -3.24 -9.09
N GLU A 151 -5.87 -4.39 -8.72
CA GLU A 151 -5.18 -5.45 -7.97
C GLU A 151 -5.27 -6.77 -8.76
N ILE A 152 -4.13 -7.32 -9.13
CA ILE A 152 -3.94 -8.57 -9.87
C ILE A 152 -3.63 -9.70 -8.89
N LYS A 153 -4.38 -10.79 -8.98
CA LYS A 153 -4.07 -12.03 -8.26
C LYS A 153 -3.88 -13.19 -9.22
N TYR A 154 -2.76 -13.92 -9.02
CA TYR A 154 -2.43 -15.12 -9.78
C TYR A 154 -2.38 -16.36 -8.86
N PRO A 155 -3.44 -17.18 -8.81
CA PRO A 155 -3.53 -18.31 -7.91
C PRO A 155 -2.57 -19.45 -8.31
N ARG A 156 -1.78 -19.95 -7.35
CA ARG A 156 -0.77 -21.01 -7.57
C ARG A 156 -1.37 -22.41 -7.85
N LYS A 157 -2.66 -22.60 -7.53
CA LYS A 157 -3.43 -23.81 -7.86
C LYS A 157 -4.77 -23.38 -8.46
N PRO A 158 -5.30 -24.07 -9.49
CA PRO A 158 -6.66 -23.85 -9.94
C PRO A 158 -7.61 -24.29 -8.82
N PHE A 159 -8.08 -23.33 -8.01
CA PHE A 159 -9.13 -23.57 -7.02
C PHE A 159 -10.51 -23.78 -7.66
N PHE A 160 -10.61 -23.64 -8.99
CA PHE A 160 -11.87 -23.74 -9.70
C PHE A 160 -11.76 -24.69 -10.90
N ASN A 161 -12.71 -25.61 -10.92
CA ASN A 161 -12.90 -26.63 -11.92
C ASN A 161 -12.95 -26.00 -13.34
N LYS A 162 -12.22 -26.61 -14.26
CA LYS A 162 -12.15 -26.40 -15.72
C LYS A 162 -13.10 -25.33 -16.30
N LYS A 163 -12.59 -24.09 -16.44
CA LYS A 163 -12.58 -23.23 -17.67
C LYS A 163 -12.16 -21.79 -17.32
N LYS A 164 -11.05 -21.34 -17.92
CA LYS A 164 -10.77 -19.96 -18.35
C LYS A 164 -10.42 -18.82 -17.36
N THR A 165 -10.15 -19.02 -16.07
CA THR A 165 -9.67 -17.87 -15.25
C THR A 165 -8.19 -17.95 -14.96
N LYS A 166 -7.37 -17.24 -15.75
CA LYS A 166 -5.92 -17.11 -15.53
C LYS A 166 -5.59 -16.07 -14.44
N TYR A 167 -6.39 -15.00 -14.33
CA TYR A 167 -6.18 -13.90 -13.38
C TYR A 167 -7.48 -13.58 -12.65
N ILE A 168 -7.38 -13.21 -11.38
CA ILE A 168 -8.48 -12.54 -10.68
C ILE A 168 -8.09 -11.07 -10.58
N VAL A 169 -8.92 -10.21 -11.17
CA VAL A 169 -8.73 -8.77 -11.18
C VAL A 169 -9.78 -8.15 -10.27
N TYR A 170 -9.35 -7.36 -9.31
CA TYR A 170 -10.23 -6.48 -8.56
C TYR A 170 -10.06 -5.08 -9.12
N LEU A 171 -11.16 -4.52 -9.63
CA LEU A 171 -11.28 -3.11 -9.95
C LEU A 171 -12.09 -2.48 -8.82
N ASP A 172 -11.45 -1.60 -8.06
CA ASP A 172 -12.17 -0.77 -7.10
C ASP A 172 -12.26 0.66 -7.63
N PHE A 173 -13.45 1.24 -7.54
CA PHE A 173 -13.70 2.61 -7.95
C PHE A 173 -13.48 3.51 -6.75
N ALA A 174 -12.34 4.19 -6.73
CA ALA A 174 -12.06 5.25 -5.78
C ALA A 174 -13.12 6.35 -5.95
N ARG A 175 -14.12 6.36 -5.06
CA ARG A 175 -15.11 7.44 -5.02
C ARG A 175 -14.38 8.72 -4.69
N SER A 176 -14.21 9.58 -5.70
CA SER A 176 -13.86 10.97 -5.47
C SER A 176 -15.02 11.60 -4.70
N ASN A 177 -14.81 11.97 -3.44
CA ASN A 177 -15.69 12.91 -2.74
C ASN A 177 -15.50 14.30 -3.37
N LYS A 178 -15.87 14.46 -4.64
CA LYS A 178 -16.24 15.77 -5.14
C LYS A 178 -17.62 16.03 -4.57
N GLY A 179 -17.67 16.98 -3.63
CA GLY A 179 -18.89 17.41 -2.99
C GLY A 179 -20.00 17.54 -4.02
N ASP A 180 -21.09 16.81 -3.76
CA ASP A 180 -22.36 16.99 -4.42
C ASP A 180 -22.88 18.39 -4.01
N ASN A 181 -22.38 19.41 -4.70
CA ASN A 181 -23.00 20.72 -4.77
C ASN A 181 -23.75 20.75 -6.09
N GLY A 182 -25.03 20.35 -6.07
CA GLY A 182 -25.82 20.30 -7.29
C GLY A 182 -27.31 20.03 -7.09
N LEU A 183 -28.03 21.10 -6.69
CA LEU A 183 -29.46 21.39 -6.87
C LEU A 183 -30.48 20.68 -5.96
#